data_AF-A0A0S8DEZ2-F1
#
_entry.id   AF-A0A0S8DEZ2-F1
#
_cell.length_a   1.000
_cell.length_b   1.000
_cell.length_c   1.000
_cell.angle_alpha   90.00
_cell.angle_beta   90.00
_cell.angle_gamma   90.00
#
_symmetry.space_group_name_H-M   'P 1'
#
loop_
_entity.id
_entity.type
_entity.pdbx_description
1 polymer ?
#
loop_
_entity_poly.entity_id
_entity_poly.type
_entity_poly.pdbx_seq_one_letter_code
_entity_poly.pdbx_strand_id
1 'polypeptide(L)'
;MGLNLGQLERITADVQANDLDWVEVADGSYFKALTIHVPTNTVAYAFRMDAGAPDFPSHFHICRAMSFTTKGWFGYREGANRVENGMFSYEAAGSFHTPFSDCSEGFEARGIFEGDSEILLQNHAAPDPNSEIIGYLTLQDFIDIASPSTHIVHADGRISGEPHFKYDFSGGISVV
;
A
#
# COMPACT_ATOMS: atom_id res chain seq x y z
N MET A 1 0.26 -30.68 -10.02
CA MET A 1 1.08 -29.88 -10.95
C MET A 1 2.19 -29.27 -10.13
N GLY A 2 3.45 -29.48 -10.51
CA GLY A 2 4.57 -28.83 -9.81
C GLY A 2 4.49 -27.32 -10.03
N LEU A 3 4.74 -26.55 -8.97
CA LEU A 3 4.97 -25.12 -9.11
C LEU A 3 6.20 -24.98 -10.02
N ASN A 4 6.06 -24.32 -11.18
CA ASN A 4 7.17 -24.16 -12.12
C ASN A 4 8.17 -23.12 -11.58
N LEU A 5 8.93 -23.52 -10.55
CA LEU A 5 9.80 -22.62 -9.78
C LEU A 5 11.00 -22.08 -10.58
N GLY A 6 11.23 -22.54 -11.82
CA GLY A 6 12.32 -22.02 -12.68
C GLY A 6 12.18 -20.54 -13.02
N GLN A 7 10.99 -19.95 -12.86
CA GLN A 7 10.79 -18.50 -12.96
C GLN A 7 11.15 -17.74 -11.66
N LEU A 8 11.24 -18.42 -10.52
CA LEU A 8 11.68 -17.82 -9.24
C LEU A 8 13.19 -17.57 -9.19
N GLU A 9 13.97 -18.13 -10.13
CA GLU A 9 15.42 -17.91 -10.26
C GLU A 9 15.79 -16.43 -10.50
N ARG A 10 14.80 -15.56 -10.77
CA ARG A 10 14.96 -14.13 -11.05
C ARG A 10 14.30 -13.19 -10.04
N ILE A 11 13.74 -13.66 -8.91
CA ILE A 11 13.12 -12.74 -7.96
C ILE A 11 14.16 -12.20 -7.00
N THR A 12 14.62 -10.98 -7.22
CA THR A 12 15.37 -10.26 -6.19
C THR A 12 15.09 -8.76 -6.22
N ALA A 13 14.12 -8.37 -5.41
CA ALA A 13 13.98 -7.00 -4.97
C ALA A 13 13.69 -7.07 -3.48
N ASP A 14 14.67 -6.65 -2.68
CA ASP A 14 14.41 -6.28 -1.29
C ASP A 14 14.30 -4.74 -1.25
N VAL A 15 13.05 -4.28 -1.14
CA VAL A 15 12.70 -2.86 -1.07
C VAL A 15 12.52 -2.48 0.39
N GLN A 16 13.48 -1.71 0.91
CA GLN A 16 13.40 -1.18 2.25
C GLN A 16 12.53 0.09 2.23
N ALA A 17 11.44 0.12 3.00
CA ALA A 17 10.55 1.28 3.07
C ALA A 17 11.27 2.58 3.48
N ASN A 18 12.38 2.46 4.21
CA ASN A 18 13.20 3.59 4.66
C ASN A 18 14.07 4.19 3.54
N ASP A 19 14.29 3.45 2.45
CA ASP A 19 15.06 3.92 1.29
C ASP A 19 14.21 4.74 0.31
N LEU A 20 12.90 4.80 0.56
CA LEU A 20 11.95 5.51 -0.29
C LEU A 20 11.54 6.83 0.34
N ASP A 21 11.30 7.85 -0.47
CA ASP A 21 10.76 9.12 -0.02
C ASP A 21 9.24 9.03 0.19
N TRP A 22 8.73 9.85 1.12
CA TRP A 22 7.29 10.03 1.30
C TRP A 22 6.75 10.95 0.21
N VAL A 23 5.69 10.52 -0.48
CA VAL A 23 4.98 11.34 -1.46
C VAL A 23 3.63 11.75 -0.89
N GLU A 24 3.37 13.04 -0.81
CA GLU A 24 2.10 13.57 -0.33
C GLU A 24 1.00 13.33 -1.39
N VAL A 25 -0.09 12.71 -0.97
CA VAL A 25 -1.23 12.38 -1.85
C VAL A 25 -2.51 13.12 -1.47
N ALA A 26 -2.57 13.62 -0.25
CA ALA A 26 -3.59 14.51 0.28
C ALA A 26 -2.96 15.30 1.44
N ASP A 27 -3.62 16.37 1.88
CA ASP A 27 -3.10 17.26 2.93
C ASP A 27 -2.66 16.47 4.18
N GLY A 28 -1.36 16.47 4.47
CA GLY A 28 -0.77 15.75 5.60
C GLY A 28 -0.84 14.22 5.51
N SER A 29 -1.15 13.65 4.35
CA SER A 29 -1.25 12.20 4.10
C SER A 29 -0.28 11.77 3.00
N TYR A 30 0.52 10.75 3.28
CA TYR A 30 1.65 10.37 2.44
C TYR A 30 1.66 8.88 2.17
N PHE A 31 2.01 8.50 0.94
CA PHE A 31 2.32 7.12 0.59
C PHE A 31 3.79 6.95 0.20
N LYS A 32 4.25 5.71 0.33
CA LYS A 32 5.35 5.17 -0.45
C LYS A 32 4.85 3.91 -1.17
N ALA A 33 5.08 3.80 -2.46
CA ALA A 33 4.90 2.55 -3.19
C ALA A 33 6.15 1.69 -3.00
N LEU A 34 6.06 0.53 -2.34
CA LEU A 34 7.21 -0.36 -2.16
C LEU A 34 7.31 -1.32 -3.34
N THR A 35 6.21 -2.02 -3.61
CA THR A 35 6.09 -2.86 -4.80
C THR A 35 4.69 -2.76 -5.39
N ILE A 36 4.63 -2.84 -6.71
CA ILE A 36 3.39 -2.83 -7.48
C ILE A 36 3.40 -4.05 -8.39
N HIS A 37 2.39 -4.89 -8.29
CA HIS A 37 2.23 -6.09 -9.12
C HIS A 37 0.97 -5.94 -9.97
N VAL A 38 1.15 -5.43 -11.19
CA VAL A 38 0.06 -5.14 -12.13
C VAL A 38 -0.77 -6.37 -12.48
N PRO A 39 -0.20 -7.56 -12.75
CA PRO A 39 -1.01 -8.73 -13.11
C PRO A 39 -2.03 -9.18 -12.05
N THR A 40 -1.83 -8.81 -10.78
CA THR A 40 -2.73 -9.20 -9.66
C THR A 40 -3.28 -7.99 -8.90
N ASN A 41 -3.16 -6.78 -9.45
CA ASN A 41 -3.61 -5.54 -8.81
C ASN A 41 -3.17 -5.42 -7.34
N THR A 42 -1.91 -5.76 -7.05
CA THR A 42 -1.39 -5.80 -5.68
C THR A 42 -0.40 -4.67 -5.46
N VAL A 43 -0.52 -3.97 -4.35
CA VAL A 43 0.42 -2.92 -3.93
C VAL A 43 0.85 -3.19 -2.51
N ALA A 44 2.16 -3.27 -2.26
CA ALA A 44 2.69 -3.09 -0.92
C ALA A 44 3.08 -1.62 -0.75
N TYR A 45 2.64 -1.02 0.35
CA TYR A 45 2.80 0.41 0.60
C TYR A 45 3.25 0.72 2.02
N ALA A 46 3.80 1.92 2.20
CA ALA A 46 3.87 2.59 3.49
C ALA A 46 2.91 3.77 3.46
N PHE A 47 2.17 3.99 4.54
CA PHE A 47 1.28 5.13 4.70
C PHE A 47 1.64 5.91 5.95
N ARG A 48 1.50 7.24 5.89
CA ARG A 48 1.68 8.15 7.01
C ARG A 48 0.61 9.22 6.99
N MET A 49 0.06 9.54 8.16
CA MET A 49 -0.64 10.81 8.37
C MET A 49 0.09 11.62 9.43
N ASP A 50 0.32 12.89 9.14
CA ASP A 50 0.94 13.83 10.07
C ASP A 50 -0.01 14.17 11.23
N ALA A 51 0.56 14.65 12.33
CA ALA A 51 -0.21 15.06 13.50
C ALA A 51 -1.13 16.25 13.13
N GLY A 52 -2.43 16.10 13.36
CA GLY A 52 -3.43 17.12 13.04
C GLY A 52 -3.81 17.21 11.56
N ALA A 53 -3.34 16.27 10.72
CA ALA A 53 -3.85 16.12 9.36
C ALA A 53 -5.38 15.91 9.37
N PRO A 54 -6.10 16.40 8.35
CA PRO A 54 -7.52 16.11 8.21
C PRO A 54 -7.76 14.60 8.06
N ASP A 55 -9.01 14.18 8.32
CA ASP A 55 -9.44 12.81 8.07
C ASP A 55 -9.15 12.43 6.61
N PHE A 56 -8.71 11.19 6.38
CA PHE A 56 -8.60 10.67 5.03
C PHE A 56 -10.01 10.52 4.45
N PRO A 57 -10.24 10.78 3.15
CA PRO A 57 -11.58 10.74 2.57
C PRO A 57 -12.32 9.46 2.92
N SER A 58 -13.62 9.56 3.24
CA SER A 58 -14.49 8.40 3.41
C SER A 58 -14.45 7.56 2.14
N HIS A 59 -14.35 6.24 2.26
CA HIS A 59 -14.21 5.40 1.07
C HIS A 59 -14.70 3.98 1.26
N PHE A 60 -15.02 3.35 0.12
CA PHE A 60 -15.09 1.91 0.02
C PHE A 60 -13.73 1.32 -0.32
N HIS A 61 -13.41 0.19 0.32
CA HIS A 61 -12.37 -0.71 -0.16
C HIS A 61 -12.91 -1.56 -1.30
N ILE A 62 -12.42 -1.33 -2.52
CA ILE A 62 -12.68 -2.22 -3.68
C ILE A 62 -11.67 -3.37 -3.72
N CYS A 63 -10.68 -3.33 -2.83
CA CYS A 63 -9.66 -4.34 -2.59
C CYS A 63 -9.73 -4.87 -1.14
N ARG A 64 -8.85 -5.80 -0.78
CA ARG A 64 -8.59 -6.15 0.63
C ARG A 64 -7.41 -5.33 1.10
N ALA A 65 -7.53 -4.67 2.26
CA ALA A 65 -6.42 -3.95 2.86
C ALA A 65 -5.94 -4.65 4.13
N MET A 66 -4.63 -4.83 4.21
CA MET A 66 -3.94 -5.44 5.33
C MET A 66 -2.85 -4.49 5.77
N SER A 67 -2.83 -4.12 7.04
CA SER A 67 -1.89 -3.08 7.49
C SER A 67 -1.36 -3.38 8.89
N PHE A 68 -0.06 -3.14 9.07
CA PHE A 68 0.61 -3.19 10.36
C PHE A 68 1.01 -1.78 10.78
N THR A 69 0.47 -1.31 11.89
CA THR A 69 0.77 0.02 12.43
C THR A 69 2.17 0.02 13.05
N THR A 70 3.03 0.92 12.60
CA THR A 70 4.42 1.03 13.05
C THR A 70 4.68 2.25 13.92
N LYS A 71 3.75 3.21 13.96
CA LYS A 71 3.83 4.43 14.78
C LYS A 71 2.43 4.99 15.05
N GLY A 72 2.22 5.56 16.23
CA GLY A 72 0.97 6.22 16.58
C GLY A 72 -0.24 5.28 16.55
N TRP A 73 -1.36 5.79 16.08
CA TRP A 73 -2.59 5.01 15.92
C TRP A 73 -3.55 5.65 14.91
N PHE A 74 -4.48 4.87 14.39
CA PHE A 74 -5.62 5.38 13.62
C PHE A 74 -6.92 4.68 14.04
N GLY A 75 -8.05 5.30 13.71
CA GLY A 75 -9.40 4.76 13.92
C GLY A 75 -10.32 5.12 12.77
N TYR A 76 -11.59 4.74 12.88
CA TYR A 76 -12.61 5.12 11.92
C TYR A 76 -13.71 5.92 12.61
N ARG A 77 -14.20 6.99 11.98
CA ARG A 77 -15.22 7.88 12.58
C ARG A 77 -16.54 7.15 12.86
N GLU A 78 -16.79 6.06 12.16
CA GLU A 78 -18.00 5.23 12.30
C GLU A 78 -17.97 4.34 13.56
N GLY A 79 -16.85 4.27 14.28
CA GLY A 79 -16.66 3.37 15.41
C GLY A 79 -15.81 3.94 16.54
N ALA A 80 -15.63 3.11 17.57
CA ALA A 80 -14.73 3.39 18.70
C ALA A 80 -13.41 2.60 18.61
N ASN A 81 -13.15 1.96 17.46
CA ASN A 81 -11.97 1.15 17.27
C ASN A 81 -10.72 2.03 17.14
N ARG A 82 -9.61 1.49 17.63
CA ARG A 82 -8.30 2.11 17.55
C ARG A 82 -7.29 1.03 17.23
N VAL A 83 -6.52 1.24 16.18
CA VAL A 83 -5.44 0.35 15.75
C VAL A 83 -4.13 1.01 16.14
N GLU A 84 -3.53 0.51 17.22
CA GLU A 84 -2.33 1.08 17.84
C GLU A 84 -1.04 0.51 17.23
N ASN A 85 0.09 1.15 17.52
CA ASN A 85 1.41 0.65 17.15
C ASN A 85 1.60 -0.83 17.60
N GLY A 86 2.04 -1.67 16.67
CA GLY A 86 2.21 -3.11 16.86
C GLY A 86 0.97 -3.94 16.54
N MET A 87 -0.16 -3.31 16.17
CA MET A 87 -1.37 -4.01 15.77
C MET A 87 -1.44 -4.22 14.26
N PHE A 88 -2.06 -5.33 13.88
CA PHE A 88 -2.43 -5.64 12.51
C PHE A 88 -3.94 -5.40 12.30
N SER A 89 -4.31 -4.69 11.24
CA SER A 89 -5.70 -4.53 10.78
C SER A 89 -5.92 -5.26 9.46
N TYR A 90 -7.13 -5.80 9.32
CA TYR A 90 -7.64 -6.38 8.08
C TYR A 90 -8.97 -5.70 7.75
N GLU A 91 -9.06 -5.11 6.57
CA GLU A 91 -10.24 -4.42 6.06
C GLU A 91 -10.71 -5.18 4.82
N ALA A 92 -11.92 -5.73 4.91
CA ALA A 92 -12.50 -6.54 3.84
C ALA A 92 -12.93 -5.68 2.66
N ALA A 93 -12.85 -6.25 1.46
CA ALA A 93 -13.46 -5.65 0.27
C ALA A 93 -14.96 -5.41 0.49
N GLY A 94 -15.44 -4.24 0.08
CA GLY A 94 -16.79 -3.74 0.29
C GLY A 94 -17.01 -3.02 1.62
N SER A 95 -16.00 -2.93 2.49
CA SER A 95 -16.10 -2.13 3.73
C SER A 95 -16.03 -0.63 3.42
N PHE A 96 -16.82 0.17 4.16
CA PHE A 96 -16.84 1.63 4.07
C PHE A 96 -16.43 2.24 5.40
N HIS A 97 -15.56 3.24 5.39
CA HIS A 97 -15.16 3.95 6.59
C HIS A 97 -14.46 5.29 6.28
N THR A 98 -14.30 6.09 7.33
CA THR A 98 -13.59 7.37 7.31
C THR A 98 -12.39 7.29 8.27
N PRO A 99 -11.17 7.03 7.77
CA PRO A 99 -9.99 6.93 8.61
C PRO A 99 -9.62 8.29 9.22
N PHE A 100 -9.23 8.27 10.49
CA PHE A 100 -8.70 9.43 11.17
C PHE A 100 -7.58 9.07 12.13
N SER A 101 -6.78 10.07 12.49
CA SER A 101 -5.87 10.00 13.63
C SER A 101 -5.81 11.35 14.33
N ASP A 102 -6.14 11.38 15.61
CA ASP A 102 -5.89 12.55 16.47
C ASP A 102 -4.59 12.40 17.29
N CYS A 103 -3.76 11.39 16.94
CA CYS A 103 -2.51 11.13 17.62
C CYS A 103 -1.55 12.31 17.46
N SER A 104 -1.03 12.82 18.59
CA SER A 104 -0.16 14.00 18.60
C SER A 104 1.17 13.82 17.87
N GLU A 105 1.57 12.58 17.58
CA GLU A 105 2.79 12.25 16.83
C GLU A 105 2.52 11.84 15.36
N GLY A 106 1.25 11.89 14.93
CA GLY A 106 0.77 11.31 13.68
C GLY A 106 0.66 9.79 13.75
N PHE A 107 0.50 9.13 12.61
CA PHE A 107 0.58 7.68 12.53
C PHE A 107 1.32 7.20 11.29
N GLU A 108 1.89 6.00 11.37
CA GLU A 108 2.45 5.31 10.22
C GLU A 108 2.03 3.84 10.22
N ALA A 109 1.86 3.31 9.02
CA ALA A 109 1.61 1.89 8.81
C ALA A 109 2.35 1.36 7.58
N ARG A 110 2.48 0.03 7.50
CA ARG A 110 2.96 -0.72 6.33
C ARG A 110 1.89 -1.71 5.96
N GLY A 111 1.47 -1.71 4.70
CA GLY A 111 0.31 -2.48 4.31
C GLY A 111 0.38 -3.01 2.89
N ILE A 112 -0.64 -3.80 2.57
CA ILE A 112 -0.87 -4.38 1.26
C ILE A 112 -2.31 -4.11 0.87
N PHE A 113 -2.50 -3.57 -0.32
CA PHE A 113 -3.77 -3.63 -1.04
C PHE A 113 -3.72 -4.82 -2.00
N GLU A 114 -4.70 -5.71 -1.90
CA GLU A 114 -4.89 -6.86 -2.78
C GLU A 114 -6.22 -6.71 -3.52
N GLY A 115 -6.15 -6.25 -4.77
CA GLY A 115 -7.31 -5.92 -5.59
C GLY A 115 -7.76 -7.04 -6.52
N ASP A 116 -9.07 -7.07 -6.80
CA ASP A 116 -9.65 -7.85 -7.91
C ASP A 116 -9.80 -6.98 -9.19
N SER A 117 -9.46 -5.69 -9.11
CA SER A 117 -9.48 -4.71 -10.20
C SER A 117 -8.38 -3.65 -10.00
N GLU A 118 -8.15 -2.80 -10.99
CA GLU A 118 -7.21 -1.67 -10.89
C GLU A 118 -7.68 -0.57 -9.92
N ILE A 119 -8.97 -0.56 -9.54
CA ILE A 119 -9.51 0.35 -8.53
C ILE A 119 -9.30 -0.30 -7.15
N LEU A 120 -8.63 0.43 -6.25
CA LEU A 120 -8.31 -0.01 -4.90
C LEU A 120 -9.30 0.59 -3.91
N LEU A 121 -9.52 1.92 -3.98
CA LEU A 121 -10.48 2.64 -3.15
C LEU A 121 -11.42 3.48 -4.02
N GLN A 122 -12.67 3.61 -3.58
CA GLN A 122 -13.64 4.55 -4.13
C GLN A 122 -13.94 5.60 -3.06
N ASN A 123 -13.52 6.85 -3.30
CA ASN A 123 -13.61 7.94 -2.34
C ASN A 123 -14.94 8.70 -2.47
N HIS A 124 -15.49 9.11 -1.34
CA HIS A 124 -16.82 9.68 -1.18
C HIS A 124 -16.75 11.07 -0.54
N ALA A 125 -17.67 11.95 -0.95
CA ALA A 125 -17.75 13.34 -0.49
C ALA A 125 -18.08 13.50 1.01
N ALA A 126 -18.70 12.48 1.62
CA ALA A 126 -19.18 12.51 2.99
C ALA A 126 -19.07 11.11 3.63
N PRO A 127 -19.14 11.00 4.98
CA PRO A 127 -19.24 9.72 5.69
C PRO A 127 -20.62 9.07 5.52
N ASP A 128 -21.05 8.89 4.27
CA ASP A 128 -22.26 8.21 3.84
C ASP A 128 -21.94 7.37 2.59
N PRO A 129 -22.15 6.05 2.60
CA PRO A 129 -21.90 5.18 1.46
C PRO A 129 -22.71 5.55 0.20
N ASN A 130 -23.77 6.35 0.33
CA ASN A 130 -24.59 6.84 -0.79
C ASN A 130 -24.22 8.25 -1.25
N SER A 131 -23.23 8.90 -0.63
CA SER A 131 -22.80 10.23 -1.07
C SER A 131 -22.15 10.18 -2.45
N GLU A 132 -21.98 11.35 -3.06
CA GLU A 132 -21.26 11.50 -4.31
C GLU A 132 -19.85 10.87 -4.25
N ILE A 133 -19.49 10.15 -5.32
CA ILE A 133 -18.14 9.63 -5.54
C ILE A 133 -17.28 10.80 -6.04
N ILE A 134 -16.21 11.11 -5.32
CA ILE A 134 -15.32 12.25 -5.62
C ILE A 134 -14.00 11.83 -6.26
N GLY A 135 -13.70 10.53 -6.28
CA GLY A 135 -12.49 10.01 -6.91
C GLY A 135 -12.26 8.55 -6.61
N TYR A 136 -11.21 8.02 -7.22
CA TYR A 136 -10.74 6.66 -7.01
C TYR A 136 -9.26 6.69 -6.67
N LEU A 137 -8.83 5.81 -5.77
CA LEU A 137 -7.43 5.43 -5.66
C LEU A 137 -7.23 4.16 -6.48
N THR A 138 -6.32 4.22 -7.44
CA THR A 138 -6.07 3.18 -8.42
C THR A 138 -4.66 2.65 -8.33
N LEU A 139 -4.41 1.53 -9.01
CA LEU A 139 -3.07 1.00 -9.19
C LEU A 139 -2.15 2.01 -9.91
N GLN A 140 -2.70 2.76 -10.87
CA GLN A 140 -1.94 3.76 -11.62
C GLN A 140 -1.45 4.90 -10.73
N ASP A 141 -2.25 5.33 -9.74
CA ASP A 141 -1.82 6.36 -8.80
C ASP A 141 -0.56 5.94 -8.02
N PHE A 142 -0.43 4.64 -7.68
CA PHE A 142 0.78 4.09 -7.07
C PHE A 142 1.97 4.04 -8.04
N ILE A 143 1.72 3.77 -9.33
CA ILE A 143 2.75 3.82 -10.37
C ILE A 143 3.25 5.26 -10.56
N ASP A 144 2.35 6.24 -10.50
CA ASP A 144 2.66 7.65 -10.70
C ASP A 144 3.52 8.22 -9.56
N ILE A 145 3.34 7.74 -8.33
CA ILE A 145 4.18 8.11 -7.17
C ILE A 145 5.38 7.18 -6.98
N ALA A 146 5.58 6.19 -7.84
CA ALA A 146 6.65 5.22 -7.69
C ALA A 146 8.02 5.91 -7.77
N SER A 147 8.86 5.63 -6.79
CA SER A 147 10.27 6.03 -6.82
C SER A 147 11.07 5.17 -7.80
N PRO A 148 12.28 5.60 -8.21
CA PRO A 148 13.18 4.76 -8.99
C PRO A 148 13.50 3.40 -8.35
N SER A 149 13.41 3.29 -7.02
CA SER A 149 13.68 2.07 -6.26
C SER A 149 12.44 1.19 -6.03
N THR A 150 11.25 1.65 -6.46
CA THR A 150 10.01 0.88 -6.36
C THR A 150 10.06 -0.31 -7.30
N HIS A 151 9.80 -1.51 -6.79
CA HIS A 151 9.76 -2.71 -7.62
C HIS A 151 8.39 -2.81 -8.32
N ILE A 152 8.38 -2.85 -9.65
CA ILE A 152 7.13 -2.91 -10.43
C ILE A 152 7.17 -4.10 -11.38
N VAL A 153 6.18 -4.99 -11.26
CA VAL A 153 5.93 -6.06 -12.23
C VAL A 153 4.79 -5.61 -13.14
N HIS A 154 5.10 -5.47 -14.42
CA HIS A 154 4.19 -5.01 -15.46
C HIS A 154 3.33 -6.17 -15.98
N ALA A 155 2.20 -5.84 -16.64
CA ALA A 155 1.28 -6.84 -17.21
C ALA A 155 1.93 -7.75 -18.28
N ASP A 156 2.95 -7.25 -18.98
CA ASP A 156 3.72 -8.00 -19.98
C ASP A 156 4.82 -8.89 -19.36
N GLY A 157 4.92 -8.94 -18.03
CA GLY A 157 5.94 -9.67 -17.30
C GLY A 157 7.30 -8.96 -17.21
N ARG A 158 7.42 -7.74 -17.76
CA ARG A 158 8.61 -6.90 -17.53
C ARG A 158 8.67 -6.48 -16.06
N ILE A 159 9.89 -6.32 -15.56
CA ILE A 159 10.16 -5.74 -14.24
C ILE A 159 10.84 -4.39 -14.44
N SER A 160 10.44 -3.38 -13.67
CA SER A 160 11.16 -2.11 -13.55
C SER A 160 11.41 -1.75 -12.09
N GLY A 161 12.31 -0.79 -11.88
CA GLY A 161 12.77 -0.39 -10.55
C GLY A 161 14.17 -0.89 -10.25
N GLU A 162 14.91 -0.10 -9.51
CA GLU A 162 16.29 -0.35 -9.13
C GLU A 162 16.41 -0.35 -7.60
N PRO A 163 15.82 -1.34 -6.90
CA PRO A 163 15.94 -1.45 -5.45
C PRO A 163 17.40 -1.63 -5.05
N HIS A 164 17.75 -1.12 -3.87
CA HIS A 164 19.11 -1.12 -3.35
C HIS A 164 19.67 -2.54 -3.18
N PHE A 165 18.83 -3.48 -2.74
CA PHE A 165 19.23 -4.87 -2.55
C PHE A 165 18.68 -5.75 -3.68
N LYS A 166 19.62 -6.27 -4.47
CA LYS A 166 19.39 -7.26 -5.53
C LYS A 166 20.28 -8.46 -5.25
N TYR A 167 19.76 -9.65 -5.46
CA TYR A 167 20.52 -10.88 -5.38
C TYR A 167 20.59 -11.45 -6.82
N ASP A 168 21.59 -12.24 -7.16
CA ASP A 168 21.61 -12.89 -8.47
C ASP A 168 21.89 -14.36 -8.24
N PHE A 169 20.86 -15.18 -8.42
CA PHE A 169 20.95 -16.62 -8.26
C PHE A 169 21.31 -17.34 -9.57
N SER A 170 21.50 -16.60 -10.68
CA SER A 170 21.94 -17.17 -11.96
C SER A 170 23.42 -17.56 -11.96
N GLY A 171 24.22 -16.96 -11.06
CA GLY A 171 25.55 -17.44 -10.71
C GLY A 171 25.44 -18.53 -9.66
N GLY A 172 25.39 -19.80 -10.09
CA GLY A 172 25.21 -20.95 -9.20
C GLY A 172 26.00 -20.83 -7.88
N ILE A 173 25.35 -21.20 -6.77
CA ILE A 173 25.95 -21.21 -5.44
C ILE A 173 27.24 -22.03 -5.51
N SER A 174 28.40 -21.36 -5.38
CA SER A 174 29.66 -22.06 -5.17
C SER A 174 29.61 -22.64 -3.77
N VAL A 175 29.24 -23.92 -3.65
CA VAL A 175 29.39 -24.66 -2.41
C VAL A 175 30.88 -24.89 -2.23
N VAL A 176 31.49 -24.24 -1.23
CA VAL A 176 32.85 -24.55 -0.77
C VAL A 176 32.76 -25.61 0.32
#